data_AF-A0A971Z5G6-F1
#
_entry.id   AF-A0A971Z5G6-F1
#
_cell.length_a   1.000
_cell.length_b   1.000
_cell.length_c   1.000
_cell.angle_alpha   90.00
_cell.angle_beta   90.00
_cell.angle_gamma   90.00
#
_symmetry.space_group_name_H-M   'P 1'
#
loop_
_entity.id
_entity.type
_entity.pdbx_description
1 polymer ?
#
loop_
_entity_poly.entity_id
_entity_poly.type
_entity_poly.pdbx_seq_one_letter_code
_entity_poly.pdbx_strand_id
1 'polypeptide(L)'
;VTDRKIDIGAFDSPTFTGLLVGELQQVGKKDLRVVTHEPLSNGDGLNVLVKREVVGFRANIAQQLRTFEEYGQPRWEYRIEPNELPEQLRRARLPQALNRNLDHNWQQALLKTSAERRIGLRWQVELAEDRLTLSATSEEGITVSSELSGPFEPAKQPEKALEQLRDVLSQLGTTSYHAEQVEMRGDFAPFVPNSQLKTLRRELIERLSQARIAAFPHGSRKPVSEPPPVYPQSHLSFLANVYNHQARAFYQRYGVQLIDAAYEAHEEPGEVPVMITKHCLRFSFNLCPKQAKGVTGVRTKVAPMQLVHGDEVLTLKFDCKPCEMHVIGKMKGHILNQPQPGSNIVGSITPEDLLKTIPRRAPH
;
A
#
# COMPACT_ATOMS: atom_id res chain seq x y z
N VAL A 1 20.63 -6.34 -9.21
CA VAL A 1 20.31 -6.08 -10.63
C VAL A 1 21.29 -5.03 -11.14
N THR A 2 22.38 -5.43 -11.80
CA THR A 2 23.50 -4.55 -12.17
C THR A 2 23.44 -4.00 -13.59
N ASP A 3 22.63 -4.62 -14.46
CA ASP A 3 22.62 -4.28 -15.89
C ASP A 3 21.44 -3.38 -16.27
N ARG A 4 21.69 -2.54 -17.28
CA ARG A 4 20.69 -1.64 -17.87
C ARG A 4 19.70 -2.43 -18.71
N LYS A 5 18.40 -2.22 -18.49
CA LYS A 5 17.35 -2.77 -19.37
C LYS A 5 16.78 -1.68 -20.27
N ILE A 6 16.49 -2.04 -21.52
CA ILE A 6 16.00 -1.14 -22.56
C ILE A 6 14.50 -0.83 -22.36
N ASP A 7 13.77 -1.72 -21.71
CA ASP A 7 12.31 -1.76 -21.58
C ASP A 7 11.77 -1.18 -20.26
N ILE A 8 12.63 -0.58 -19.42
CA ILE A 8 12.19 -0.01 -18.10
C ILE A 8 11.34 1.25 -18.26
N GLY A 9 11.45 1.98 -19.38
CA GLY A 9 10.73 3.24 -19.61
C GLY A 9 9.51 3.07 -20.52
N ALA A 10 8.39 3.69 -20.15
CA ALA A 10 7.21 3.83 -21.00
C ALA A 10 7.25 5.18 -21.75
N PHE A 11 8.04 5.25 -22.83
CA PHE A 11 8.19 6.49 -23.61
C PHE A 11 7.03 6.77 -24.58
N ASP A 12 6.19 5.77 -24.83
CA ASP A 12 5.09 5.88 -25.79
C ASP A 12 3.88 6.64 -25.23
N SER A 13 3.70 6.65 -23.91
CA SER A 13 2.65 7.42 -23.25
C SER A 13 3.01 7.75 -21.80
N PRO A 14 2.72 8.98 -21.33
CA PRO A 14 2.85 9.34 -19.91
C PRO A 14 1.75 8.71 -19.04
N THR A 15 0.74 8.08 -19.65
CA THR A 15 -0.41 7.48 -18.95
C THR A 15 -0.25 5.97 -18.83
N PHE A 16 -0.87 5.41 -17.78
CA PHE A 16 -0.88 3.96 -17.58
C PHE A 16 -1.72 3.26 -18.66
N THR A 17 -1.04 2.65 -19.63
CA THR A 17 -1.66 1.86 -20.70
C THR A 17 -2.13 0.49 -20.24
N GLY A 18 -1.71 0.01 -19.07
CA GLY A 18 -2.07 -1.33 -18.60
C GLY A 18 -1.34 -2.46 -19.34
N LEU A 19 -1.85 -3.67 -19.20
CA LEU A 19 -1.26 -4.88 -19.77
C LEU A 19 -1.87 -5.17 -21.14
N LEU A 20 -1.07 -5.65 -22.08
CA LEU A 20 -1.58 -6.15 -23.36
C LEU A 20 -2.49 -7.34 -23.09
N VAL A 21 -3.73 -7.31 -23.59
CA VAL A 21 -4.72 -8.39 -23.42
C VAL A 21 -5.24 -8.94 -24.74
N GLY A 22 -4.92 -8.31 -25.86
CA GLY A 22 -5.37 -8.75 -27.16
C GLY A 22 -5.23 -7.70 -28.25
N GLU A 23 -6.12 -7.78 -29.22
CA GLU A 23 -6.19 -6.90 -30.38
C GLU A 23 -7.63 -6.46 -30.64
N LEU A 24 -7.78 -5.18 -30.96
CA LEU A 24 -8.97 -4.62 -31.57
C LEU A 24 -8.98 -4.97 -33.06
N GLN A 25 -9.98 -5.74 -33.48
CA GLN A 25 -10.13 -6.25 -34.85
C GLN A 25 -11.06 -5.37 -35.70
N GLN A 26 -12.12 -4.83 -35.08
CA GLN A 26 -13.12 -4.03 -35.78
C GLN A 26 -13.70 -2.93 -34.89
N VAL A 27 -13.93 -1.75 -35.49
CA VAL A 27 -14.67 -0.64 -34.86
C VAL A 27 -15.99 -0.47 -35.61
N GLY A 28 -17.10 -0.80 -34.95
CA GLY A 28 -18.44 -0.64 -35.47
C GLY A 28 -19.02 0.76 -35.19
N LYS A 29 -20.36 0.89 -35.30
CA LYS A 29 -21.04 2.16 -35.01
C LYS A 29 -21.15 2.44 -33.50
N LYS A 30 -21.42 1.39 -32.71
CA LYS A 30 -21.62 1.41 -31.26
C LYS A 30 -20.83 0.32 -30.52
N ASP A 31 -20.29 -0.64 -31.27
CA ASP A 31 -19.61 -1.82 -30.74
C ASP A 31 -18.20 -1.94 -31.31
N LEU A 32 -17.39 -2.78 -30.65
CA LEU A 32 -16.04 -3.15 -31.03
C LEU A 32 -15.97 -4.68 -31.11
N ARG A 33 -15.21 -5.20 -32.07
CA ARG A 33 -14.80 -6.62 -32.03
C ARG A 33 -13.36 -6.71 -31.62
N VAL A 34 -13.11 -7.52 -30.60
CA VAL A 34 -11.76 -7.75 -30.08
C VAL A 34 -11.48 -9.23 -29.99
N VAL A 35 -10.21 -9.60 -30.16
CA VAL A 35 -9.70 -10.94 -29.89
C VAL A 35 -8.70 -10.81 -28.76
N THR A 36 -8.88 -11.58 -27.70
CA THR A 36 -8.09 -11.49 -26.47
C THR A 36 -7.47 -12.82 -26.12
N HIS A 37 -6.39 -12.77 -25.35
CA HIS A 37 -5.69 -13.93 -24.83
C HIS A 37 -5.93 -14.15 -23.34
N GLU A 38 -6.82 -13.34 -22.75
CA GLU A 38 -7.33 -13.43 -21.40
C GLU A 38 -8.85 -13.19 -21.46
N PRO A 39 -9.66 -13.79 -20.57
CA PRO A 39 -11.09 -13.49 -20.52
C PRO A 39 -11.34 -12.04 -20.06
N LEU A 40 -12.30 -11.38 -20.71
CA LEU A 40 -12.76 -10.04 -20.35
C LEU A 40 -14.06 -10.09 -19.54
N SER A 41 -14.25 -9.08 -18.69
CA SER A 41 -15.45 -8.94 -17.86
C SER A 41 -16.16 -7.61 -18.07
N ASN A 42 -17.47 -7.59 -17.82
CA ASN A 42 -18.22 -6.34 -17.78
C ASN A 42 -17.62 -5.41 -16.73
N GLY A 43 -17.38 -4.17 -17.12
CA GLY A 43 -16.77 -3.15 -16.28
C GLY A 43 -15.26 -2.99 -16.45
N ASP A 44 -14.58 -3.87 -17.19
CA ASP A 44 -13.15 -3.76 -17.46
C ASP A 44 -12.81 -2.43 -18.15
N GLY A 45 -11.66 -1.85 -17.78
CA GLY A 45 -11.07 -0.68 -18.43
C GLY A 45 -10.09 -1.13 -19.50
N LEU A 46 -10.37 -0.75 -20.74
CA LEU A 46 -9.58 -1.09 -21.90
C LEU A 46 -9.05 0.18 -22.56
N ASN A 47 -7.93 0.08 -23.26
CA ASN A 47 -7.41 1.19 -24.02
C ASN A 47 -6.63 0.72 -25.24
N VAL A 48 -6.53 1.64 -26.20
CA VAL A 48 -5.83 1.45 -27.46
C VAL A 48 -4.99 2.68 -27.73
N LEU A 49 -3.77 2.50 -28.22
CA LEU A 49 -2.89 3.60 -28.60
C LEU A 49 -3.22 4.07 -30.03
N VAL A 50 -3.81 5.25 -30.18
CA VAL A 50 -4.13 5.85 -31.48
C VAL A 50 -3.25 7.08 -31.69
N LYS A 51 -2.35 7.05 -32.68
CA LYS A 51 -1.42 8.17 -32.97
C LYS A 51 -0.62 8.67 -31.74
N ARG A 52 -0.17 7.76 -30.88
CA ARG A 52 0.53 8.03 -29.59
C ARG A 52 -0.34 8.63 -28.48
N GLU A 53 -1.65 8.70 -28.69
CA GLU A 53 -2.61 9.05 -27.64
C GLU A 53 -3.28 7.77 -27.12
N VAL A 54 -3.39 7.65 -25.80
CA VAL A 54 -4.06 6.52 -25.16
C VAL A 54 -5.56 6.80 -25.14
N VAL A 55 -6.31 6.02 -25.91
CA VAL A 55 -7.76 6.12 -26.00
C VAL A 55 -8.36 5.03 -25.14
N GLY A 56 -8.79 5.41 -23.94
CA GLY A 56 -9.44 4.52 -22.98
C GLY A 56 -10.96 4.45 -23.17
N PHE A 57 -11.54 3.29 -22.90
CA PHE A 57 -12.97 3.05 -22.84
C PHE A 57 -13.29 1.95 -21.85
N ARG A 58 -14.50 1.97 -21.29
CA ARG A 58 -14.98 0.92 -20.39
C ARG A 58 -15.78 -0.11 -21.17
N ALA A 59 -15.50 -1.40 -20.96
CA ALA A 59 -16.29 -2.49 -21.49
C ALA A 59 -17.59 -2.64 -20.69
N ASN A 60 -18.59 -1.79 -20.97
CA ASN A 60 -19.89 -1.86 -20.27
C ASN A 60 -20.58 -3.20 -20.50
N ILE A 61 -20.58 -3.67 -21.76
CA ILE A 61 -21.02 -5.02 -22.13
C ILE A 61 -19.86 -5.69 -22.87
N ALA A 62 -19.35 -6.78 -22.33
CA ALA A 62 -18.37 -7.68 -22.94
C ALA A 62 -19.07 -9.01 -23.29
N GLN A 63 -19.66 -9.09 -24.48
CA GLN A 63 -20.33 -10.29 -24.95
C GLN A 63 -19.33 -11.23 -25.62
N GLN A 64 -19.05 -12.38 -25.00
CA GLN A 64 -18.23 -13.41 -25.61
C GLN A 64 -18.96 -14.02 -26.82
N LEU A 65 -18.33 -13.97 -27.99
CA LEU A 65 -18.88 -14.54 -29.23
C LEU A 65 -18.43 -15.99 -29.41
N ARG A 66 -17.14 -16.27 -29.19
CA ARG A 66 -16.57 -17.62 -29.26
C ARG A 66 -15.22 -17.69 -28.55
N THR A 67 -14.80 -18.91 -28.28
CA THR A 67 -13.44 -19.27 -27.87
C THR A 67 -12.85 -20.18 -28.92
N PHE A 68 -11.60 -19.96 -29.30
CA PHE A 68 -10.89 -20.78 -30.29
C PHE A 68 -9.42 -20.90 -29.89
N GLU A 69 -8.72 -21.86 -30.49
CA GLU A 69 -7.28 -22.02 -30.29
C GLU A 69 -6.50 -21.39 -31.45
N GLU A 70 -5.45 -20.67 -31.12
CA GLU A 70 -4.52 -20.08 -32.07
C GLU A 70 -3.10 -20.32 -31.56
N TYR A 71 -2.25 -20.97 -32.37
CA TYR A 71 -0.90 -21.40 -31.98
C TYR A 71 -0.86 -22.23 -30.67
N GLY A 72 -1.90 -23.04 -30.42
CA GLY A 72 -2.01 -23.86 -29.21
C GLY A 72 -2.34 -23.08 -27.94
N GLN A 73 -2.75 -21.82 -28.06
CA GLN A 73 -3.20 -20.99 -26.94
C GLN A 73 -4.68 -20.61 -27.10
N PRO A 74 -5.46 -20.57 -26.02
CA PRO A 74 -6.85 -20.14 -26.07
C PRO A 74 -6.95 -18.65 -26.40
N ARG A 75 -7.91 -18.31 -27.27
CA ARG A 75 -8.30 -16.95 -27.65
C ARG A 75 -9.79 -16.79 -27.43
N TRP A 76 -10.19 -15.59 -27.02
CA TRP A 76 -11.59 -15.21 -26.82
C TRP A 76 -11.95 -14.05 -27.73
N GLU A 77 -12.96 -14.24 -28.56
CA GLU A 77 -13.55 -13.17 -29.37
C GLU A 77 -14.71 -12.54 -28.62
N TYR A 78 -14.67 -11.22 -28.43
CA TYR A 78 -15.71 -10.46 -27.75
C TYR A 78 -16.29 -9.38 -28.68
N ARG A 79 -17.60 -9.16 -28.56
CA ARG A 79 -18.24 -7.90 -28.91
C ARG A 79 -18.28 -7.03 -27.66
N ILE A 80 -17.68 -5.84 -27.74
CA ILE A 80 -17.64 -4.88 -26.64
C ILE A 80 -18.49 -3.67 -26.98
N GLU A 81 -19.44 -3.33 -26.11
CA GLU A 81 -20.23 -2.10 -26.20
C GLU A 81 -19.81 -1.18 -25.05
N PRO A 82 -19.10 -0.08 -25.32
CA PRO A 82 -18.85 0.97 -24.34
C PRO A 82 -20.08 1.87 -24.17
N ASN A 83 -20.15 2.62 -23.05
CA ASN A 83 -21.21 3.63 -22.87
C ASN A 83 -21.16 4.71 -23.95
N GLU A 84 -19.96 5.18 -24.23
CA GLU A 84 -19.64 6.16 -25.25
C GLU A 84 -18.43 5.62 -26.02
N LEU A 85 -18.55 5.54 -27.36
CA LEU A 85 -17.48 5.09 -28.22
C LEU A 85 -16.57 6.28 -28.57
N PRO A 86 -15.30 6.32 -28.10
CA PRO A 86 -14.42 7.44 -28.41
C PRO A 86 -14.22 7.59 -29.92
N GLU A 87 -14.41 8.80 -30.46
CA GLU A 87 -14.32 9.05 -31.90
C GLU A 87 -12.94 8.69 -32.46
N GLN A 88 -11.89 8.87 -31.64
CA GLN A 88 -10.51 8.55 -31.98
C GLN A 88 -10.32 7.08 -32.38
N LEU A 89 -11.09 6.14 -31.82
CA LEU A 89 -11.01 4.72 -32.18
C LEU A 89 -11.36 4.48 -33.66
N ARG A 90 -12.21 5.33 -34.27
CA ARG A 90 -12.52 5.24 -35.71
C ARG A 90 -11.30 5.48 -36.61
N ARG A 91 -10.23 6.06 -36.06
CA ARG A 91 -8.96 6.36 -36.73
C ARG A 91 -7.87 5.34 -36.38
N ALA A 92 -8.18 4.30 -35.60
CA ALA A 92 -7.25 3.22 -35.27
C ALA A 92 -6.87 2.42 -36.51
N ARG A 93 -5.62 1.94 -36.58
CA ARG A 93 -5.14 1.07 -37.66
C ARG A 93 -5.31 -0.37 -37.22
N LEU A 94 -6.26 -1.08 -37.82
CA LEU A 94 -6.65 -2.43 -37.39
C LEU A 94 -5.84 -3.51 -38.12
N PRO A 95 -5.50 -4.65 -37.47
CA PRO A 95 -5.69 -4.91 -36.04
C PRO A 95 -4.76 -4.03 -35.19
N GLN A 96 -5.24 -3.61 -34.02
CA GLN A 96 -4.50 -2.73 -33.11
C GLN A 96 -4.39 -3.34 -31.72
N ALA A 97 -3.21 -3.26 -31.10
CA ALA A 97 -3.00 -3.73 -29.73
C ALA A 97 -4.02 -3.14 -28.74
N LEU A 98 -4.66 -4.02 -27.97
CA LEU A 98 -5.64 -3.72 -26.94
C LEU A 98 -5.03 -4.02 -25.57
N ASN A 99 -5.03 -3.02 -24.70
CA ASN A 99 -4.52 -3.16 -23.34
C ASN A 99 -5.66 -3.03 -22.31
N ARG A 100 -5.51 -3.69 -21.16
CA ARG A 100 -6.39 -3.60 -20.00
C ARG A 100 -5.69 -2.84 -18.88
N ASN A 101 -6.24 -1.68 -18.51
CA ASN A 101 -5.74 -0.86 -17.41
C ASN A 101 -6.59 -0.98 -16.13
N LEU A 102 -7.75 -1.62 -16.21
CA LEU A 102 -8.56 -1.98 -15.05
C LEU A 102 -9.20 -3.36 -15.28
N ASP A 103 -8.84 -4.32 -14.44
CA ASP A 103 -9.55 -5.60 -14.31
C ASP A 103 -10.61 -5.45 -13.22
N HIS A 104 -11.88 -5.43 -13.63
CA HIS A 104 -12.99 -5.17 -12.72
C HIS A 104 -13.15 -6.30 -11.70
N ASN A 105 -13.06 -7.55 -12.14
CA ASN A 105 -13.20 -8.70 -11.25
C ASN A 105 -12.06 -8.78 -10.23
N TRP A 106 -10.83 -8.52 -10.67
CA TRP A 106 -9.68 -8.46 -9.78
C TRP A 106 -9.81 -7.32 -8.77
N GLN A 107 -10.23 -6.13 -9.20
CA GLN A 107 -10.48 -5.02 -8.29
C GLN A 107 -11.57 -5.35 -7.27
N GLN A 108 -12.67 -5.99 -7.69
CA GLN A 108 -13.71 -6.43 -6.77
C GLN A 108 -13.23 -7.52 -5.80
N ALA A 109 -12.36 -8.42 -6.26
CA ALA A 109 -11.75 -9.44 -5.41
C ALA A 109 -10.85 -8.82 -4.33
N LEU A 110 -10.09 -7.77 -4.67
CA LEU A 110 -9.26 -7.04 -3.71
C LEU A 110 -10.06 -6.22 -2.69
N LEU A 111 -11.23 -5.71 -3.07
CA LEU A 111 -12.08 -4.90 -2.19
C LEU A 111 -12.90 -5.75 -1.21
N LYS A 112 -13.08 -7.04 -1.51
CA LYS A 112 -13.78 -7.98 -0.63
C LYS A 112 -12.83 -8.55 0.42
N THR A 113 -13.39 -8.91 1.58
CA THR A 113 -12.66 -9.67 2.60
C THR A 113 -12.20 -10.99 1.98
N SER A 114 -10.89 -11.11 1.73
CA SER A 114 -10.28 -12.30 1.13
C SER A 114 -9.97 -13.38 2.15
N ALA A 115 -9.70 -12.99 3.40
CA ALA A 115 -9.48 -13.88 4.53
C ALA A 115 -9.77 -13.17 5.86
N GLU A 116 -10.20 -13.92 6.86
CA GLU A 116 -10.27 -13.49 8.25
C GLU A 116 -9.34 -14.38 9.10
N ARG A 117 -8.52 -13.77 9.95
CA ARG A 117 -7.73 -14.49 10.96
C ARG A 117 -8.35 -14.28 12.34
N ARG A 118 -8.79 -15.38 12.96
CA ARG A 118 -9.29 -15.43 14.35
C ARG A 118 -8.36 -16.24 15.22
N ILE A 119 -8.25 -15.88 16.49
CA ILE A 119 -7.42 -16.54 17.51
C ILE A 119 -8.16 -17.78 18.03
N GLY A 120 -7.50 -18.93 18.06
CA GLY A 120 -8.01 -20.14 18.70
C GLY A 120 -8.25 -19.95 20.19
N LEU A 121 -9.40 -20.43 20.66
CA LEU A 121 -9.80 -20.34 22.05
C LEU A 121 -10.32 -21.69 22.56
N ARG A 122 -9.75 -22.18 23.65
CA ARG A 122 -10.22 -23.37 24.36
C ARG A 122 -10.86 -22.97 25.68
N TRP A 123 -12.09 -23.42 25.89
CA TRP A 123 -12.82 -23.25 27.14
C TRP A 123 -12.67 -24.50 28.02
N GLN A 124 -12.43 -24.29 29.30
CA GLN A 124 -12.58 -25.30 30.34
C GLN A 124 -13.61 -24.79 31.36
N VAL A 125 -14.64 -25.59 31.58
CA VAL A 125 -15.77 -25.28 32.46
C VAL A 125 -15.79 -26.30 33.59
N GLU A 126 -15.67 -25.86 34.83
CA GLU A 126 -15.79 -26.71 36.01
C GLU A 126 -17.14 -26.44 36.69
N LEU A 127 -17.91 -27.51 36.87
CA LEU A 127 -19.29 -27.48 37.33
C LEU A 127 -19.38 -28.10 38.73
N ALA A 128 -19.79 -27.29 39.72
CA ALA A 128 -20.07 -27.73 41.09
C ALA A 128 -21.37 -27.09 41.60
N GLU A 129 -21.90 -27.61 42.72
CA GLU A 129 -23.16 -27.13 43.33
C GLU A 129 -23.06 -25.69 43.84
N ASP A 130 -21.90 -25.33 44.38
CA ASP A 130 -21.62 -24.04 45.01
C ASP A 130 -20.87 -23.07 44.09
N ARG A 131 -20.35 -23.53 42.95
CA ARG A 131 -19.51 -22.73 42.07
C ARG A 131 -19.50 -23.23 40.62
N LEU A 132 -19.46 -22.28 39.70
CA LEU A 132 -19.13 -22.47 38.28
C LEU A 132 -17.83 -21.73 37.96
N THR A 133 -16.82 -22.42 37.46
CA THR A 133 -15.56 -21.80 37.02
C THR A 133 -15.44 -21.88 35.50
N LEU A 134 -15.26 -20.73 34.85
CA LEU A 134 -14.95 -20.63 33.43
C LEU A 134 -13.49 -20.23 33.25
N SER A 135 -12.74 -21.04 32.52
CA SER A 135 -11.38 -20.72 32.09
C SER A 135 -11.32 -20.66 30.57
N ALA A 136 -10.68 -19.63 30.04
CA ALA A 136 -10.47 -19.43 28.62
C ALA A 136 -8.97 -19.33 28.33
N THR A 137 -8.49 -20.19 27.43
CA THR A 137 -7.09 -20.26 27.02
C THR A 137 -6.96 -19.94 25.55
N SER A 138 -6.10 -18.97 25.21
CA SER A 138 -5.82 -18.63 23.81
C SER A 138 -4.82 -19.59 23.16
N GLU A 139 -4.73 -19.56 21.83
CA GLU A 139 -3.78 -20.37 21.06
C GLU A 139 -2.30 -20.13 21.44
N GLU A 140 -1.98 -18.95 22.00
CA GLU A 140 -0.64 -18.62 22.52
C GLU A 140 -0.38 -19.14 23.95
N GLY A 141 -1.37 -19.78 24.58
CA GLY A 141 -1.27 -20.34 25.93
C GLY A 141 -1.57 -19.35 27.07
N ILE A 142 -2.15 -18.18 26.77
CA ILE A 142 -2.60 -17.24 27.81
C ILE A 142 -3.95 -17.69 28.36
N THR A 143 -4.03 -17.88 29.67
CA THR A 143 -5.25 -18.34 30.36
C THR A 143 -5.76 -17.28 31.32
N VAL A 144 -7.08 -17.05 31.29
CA VAL A 144 -7.79 -16.29 32.31
C VAL A 144 -8.96 -17.11 32.82
N SER A 145 -9.31 -16.92 34.10
CA SER A 145 -10.45 -17.59 34.73
C SER A 145 -11.40 -16.60 35.41
N SER A 146 -12.65 -17.01 35.54
CA SER A 146 -13.65 -16.32 36.35
C SER A 146 -14.60 -17.32 36.97
N GLU A 147 -15.07 -16.98 38.16
CA GLU A 147 -15.97 -17.82 38.95
C GLU A 147 -17.33 -17.13 39.08
N LEU A 148 -18.38 -17.94 39.14
CA LEU A 148 -19.73 -17.54 39.51
C LEU A 148 -20.10 -18.35 40.76
N SER A 149 -20.35 -17.66 41.87
CA SER A 149 -20.75 -18.28 43.14
C SER A 149 -22.22 -18.69 43.12
N GLY A 150 -22.49 -19.88 43.66
CA GLY A 150 -23.82 -20.46 43.83
C GLY A 150 -24.51 -20.03 45.14
N PRO A 151 -25.51 -20.79 45.61
CA PRO A 151 -25.85 -22.15 45.18
C PRO A 151 -26.55 -22.20 43.82
N PHE A 152 -26.24 -23.23 43.02
CA PHE A 152 -26.94 -23.51 41.77
C PHE A 152 -27.97 -24.62 41.97
N GLU A 153 -29.18 -24.43 41.44
CA GLU A 153 -30.16 -25.50 41.39
C GLU A 153 -29.80 -26.51 40.28
N PRO A 154 -30.03 -27.82 40.49
CA PRO A 154 -29.89 -28.81 39.44
C PRO A 154 -30.81 -28.49 38.26
N ALA A 155 -30.29 -28.55 37.04
CA ALA A 155 -31.11 -28.34 35.86
C ALA A 155 -32.16 -29.45 35.70
N LYS A 156 -33.41 -29.07 35.39
CA LYS A 156 -34.49 -30.04 35.10
C LYS A 156 -34.18 -30.95 33.92
N GLN A 157 -33.34 -30.49 32.98
CA GLN A 157 -32.88 -31.24 31.81
C GLN A 157 -31.35 -31.04 31.71
N PRO A 158 -30.56 -31.90 32.41
CA PRO A 158 -29.10 -31.77 32.50
C PRO A 158 -28.39 -31.65 31.15
N GLU A 159 -28.71 -32.53 30.20
CA GLU A 159 -28.08 -32.56 28.87
C GLU A 159 -28.28 -31.24 28.12
N LYS A 160 -29.50 -30.70 28.12
CA LYS A 160 -29.79 -29.41 27.47
C LYS A 160 -29.12 -28.23 28.14
N ALA A 161 -28.95 -28.26 29.46
CA ALA A 161 -28.23 -27.20 30.17
C ALA A 161 -26.74 -27.19 29.78
N LEU A 162 -26.13 -28.36 29.63
CA LEU A 162 -24.75 -28.49 29.15
C LEU A 162 -24.62 -28.08 27.68
N GLU A 163 -25.56 -28.45 26.80
CA GLU A 163 -25.58 -27.97 25.41
C GLU A 163 -25.70 -26.45 25.34
N GLN A 164 -26.62 -25.85 26.11
CA GLN A 164 -26.79 -24.40 26.18
C GLN A 164 -25.52 -23.68 26.65
N LEU A 165 -24.80 -24.24 27.63
CA LEU A 165 -23.49 -23.73 28.05
C LEU A 165 -22.48 -23.77 26.89
N ARG A 166 -22.39 -24.87 26.15
CA ARG A 166 -21.49 -24.99 24.97
C ARG A 166 -21.83 -23.98 23.90
N ASP A 167 -23.12 -23.82 23.57
CA ASP A 167 -23.59 -22.89 22.56
C ASP A 167 -23.26 -21.44 22.92
N VAL A 168 -23.53 -21.03 24.17
CA VAL A 168 -23.23 -19.68 24.62
C VAL A 168 -21.73 -19.42 24.57
N LEU A 169 -20.88 -20.34 25.03
CA LEU A 169 -19.43 -20.15 25.02
C LEU A 169 -18.82 -20.15 23.62
N SER A 170 -19.43 -20.87 22.67
CA SER A 170 -18.99 -20.94 21.27
C SER A 170 -19.35 -19.70 20.46
N GLN A 171 -20.37 -18.93 20.88
CA GLN A 171 -20.82 -17.72 20.19
C GLN A 171 -19.91 -16.50 20.46
N LEU A 172 -18.80 -16.41 19.71
CA LEU A 172 -17.79 -15.35 19.84
C LEU A 172 -17.84 -14.27 18.74
N GLY A 173 -18.82 -14.35 17.84
CA GLY A 173 -19.04 -13.57 16.60
C GLY A 173 -18.18 -12.32 16.36
N THR A 174 -18.39 -11.25 17.15
CA THR A 174 -17.77 -9.92 16.95
C THR A 174 -16.38 -9.76 17.55
N THR A 175 -15.87 -10.80 18.21
CA THR A 175 -14.54 -10.78 18.84
C THR A 175 -13.49 -11.34 17.89
N SER A 176 -12.22 -11.15 18.23
CA SER A 176 -11.09 -11.71 17.47
C SER A 176 -10.90 -13.22 17.68
N TYR A 177 -11.78 -13.89 18.42
CA TYR A 177 -11.63 -15.29 18.83
C TYR A 177 -12.58 -16.23 18.07
N HIS A 178 -12.18 -17.49 17.97
CA HIS A 178 -13.05 -18.60 17.59
C HIS A 178 -12.89 -19.73 18.61
N ALA A 179 -14.00 -20.35 19.00
CA ALA A 179 -13.97 -21.46 19.94
C ALA A 179 -13.51 -22.73 19.19
N GLU A 180 -12.38 -23.29 19.62
CA GLU A 180 -11.87 -24.58 19.14
C GLU A 180 -12.53 -25.73 19.91
N GLN A 181 -12.68 -25.55 21.22
CA GLN A 181 -13.14 -26.60 22.13
C GLN A 181 -13.82 -25.99 23.35
N VAL A 182 -14.85 -26.69 23.83
CA VAL A 182 -15.49 -26.43 25.13
C VAL A 182 -15.51 -27.72 25.94
N GLU A 183 -14.59 -27.83 26.90
CA GLU A 183 -14.51 -28.97 27.81
C GLU A 183 -15.30 -28.67 29.09
N MET A 184 -16.11 -29.63 29.52
CA MET A 184 -16.91 -29.54 30.75
C MET A 184 -16.44 -30.63 31.70
N ARG A 185 -16.19 -30.25 32.95
CA ARG A 185 -15.73 -31.14 34.02
C ARG A 185 -16.67 -31.02 35.21
N GLY A 186 -16.99 -32.17 35.81
CA GLY A 186 -17.91 -32.29 36.93
C GLY A 186 -19.15 -33.10 36.58
N ASP A 187 -19.71 -33.76 37.59
CA ASP A 187 -20.90 -34.62 37.45
C ASP A 187 -22.20 -33.87 37.71
N PHE A 188 -22.12 -32.57 38.02
CA PHE A 188 -23.25 -31.70 38.32
C PHE A 188 -23.62 -30.82 37.12
N ALA A 189 -24.91 -30.76 36.77
CA ALA A 189 -25.43 -29.90 35.71
C ALA A 189 -26.24 -28.72 36.32
N PRO A 190 -25.61 -27.56 36.57
CA PRO A 190 -26.28 -26.41 37.15
C PRO A 190 -27.26 -25.76 36.17
N PHE A 191 -28.39 -25.28 36.66
CA PHE A 191 -29.18 -24.28 35.96
C PHE A 191 -28.51 -22.92 36.10
N VAL A 192 -27.97 -22.39 35.00
CA VAL A 192 -27.36 -21.05 34.95
C VAL A 192 -28.16 -20.17 33.98
N PRO A 193 -28.65 -19.00 34.42
CA PRO A 193 -29.33 -18.06 33.53
C PRO A 193 -28.45 -17.65 32.34
N ASN A 194 -29.02 -17.69 31.14
CA ASN A 194 -28.33 -17.31 29.89
C ASN A 194 -27.72 -15.91 29.92
N SER A 195 -28.37 -14.96 30.61
CA SER A 195 -27.87 -13.60 30.76
C SER A 195 -26.56 -13.57 31.55
N GLN A 196 -26.46 -14.32 32.64
CA GLN A 196 -25.24 -14.41 33.46
C GLN A 196 -24.09 -15.06 32.67
N LEU A 197 -24.36 -16.14 31.94
CA LEU A 197 -23.35 -16.79 31.09
C LEU A 197 -22.82 -15.86 29.99
N LYS A 198 -23.71 -15.13 29.31
CA LYS A 198 -23.30 -14.16 28.27
C LYS A 198 -22.47 -13.03 28.84
N THR A 199 -22.81 -12.53 30.02
CA THR A 199 -22.02 -11.51 30.74
C THR A 199 -20.64 -12.05 31.11
N LEU A 200 -20.59 -13.21 31.77
CA LEU A 200 -19.35 -13.84 32.21
C LEU A 200 -18.42 -14.15 31.02
N ARG A 201 -18.97 -14.68 29.92
CA ARG A 201 -18.26 -14.89 28.66
C ARG A 201 -17.65 -13.59 28.14
N ARG A 202 -18.44 -12.51 28.05
CA ARG A 202 -17.96 -11.21 27.53
C ARG A 202 -16.84 -10.65 28.40
N GLU A 203 -17.00 -10.68 29.71
CA GLU A 203 -15.99 -10.19 30.67
C GLU A 203 -14.70 -11.01 30.63
N LEU A 204 -14.82 -12.33 30.47
CA LEU A 204 -13.65 -13.19 30.39
C LEU A 204 -12.88 -12.99 29.07
N ILE A 205 -13.58 -12.80 27.95
CA ILE A 205 -12.95 -12.49 26.66
C ILE A 205 -12.26 -11.13 26.68
N GLU A 206 -12.85 -10.13 27.34
CA GLU A 206 -12.21 -8.82 27.51
C GLU A 206 -10.93 -8.93 28.34
N ARG A 207 -10.99 -9.62 29.50
CA ARG A 207 -9.82 -9.89 30.33
C ARG A 207 -8.75 -10.69 29.60
N LEU A 208 -9.13 -11.69 28.80
CA LEU A 208 -8.19 -12.45 27.98
C LEU A 208 -7.47 -11.55 26.98
N SER A 209 -8.21 -10.63 26.35
CA SER A 209 -7.64 -9.69 25.37
C SER A 209 -6.60 -8.77 26.02
N GLN A 210 -6.89 -8.26 27.22
CA GLN A 210 -5.95 -7.46 28.00
C GLN A 210 -4.72 -8.28 28.43
N ALA A 211 -4.93 -9.50 28.91
CA ALA A 211 -3.84 -10.40 29.30
C ALA A 211 -2.91 -10.74 28.11
N ARG A 212 -3.49 -10.97 26.92
CA ARG A 212 -2.71 -11.22 25.69
C ARG A 212 -1.88 -10.00 25.26
N ILE A 213 -2.43 -8.79 25.37
CA ILE A 213 -1.68 -7.55 25.09
C ILE A 213 -0.53 -7.38 26.09
N ALA A 214 -0.78 -7.61 27.38
CA ALA A 214 0.23 -7.49 28.42
C ALA A 214 1.35 -8.55 28.29
N ALA A 215 1.01 -9.76 27.83
CA ALA A 215 1.95 -10.84 27.61
C ALA A 215 2.67 -10.75 26.25
N PHE A 216 2.29 -9.80 25.38
CA PHE A 216 2.89 -9.67 24.05
C PHE A 216 4.40 -9.40 24.18
N PRO A 217 5.27 -10.23 23.57
CA PRO A 217 6.70 -10.07 23.70
C PRO A 217 7.14 -8.82 22.93
N HIS A 218 7.58 -7.79 23.66
CA HIS A 218 8.20 -6.63 23.05
C HIS A 218 9.65 -6.95 22.67
N GLY A 219 9.96 -6.83 21.38
CA GLY A 219 11.35 -6.87 20.94
C GLY A 219 12.13 -5.74 21.58
N SER A 220 13.23 -6.06 22.25
CA SER A 220 14.18 -5.05 22.74
C SER A 220 15.22 -4.75 21.67
N ARG A 221 15.74 -3.53 21.68
CA ARG A 221 16.88 -3.17 20.85
C ARG A 221 18.07 -4.04 21.28
N LYS A 222 18.70 -4.75 20.33
CA LYS A 222 19.95 -5.47 20.58
C LYS A 222 21.02 -4.52 21.12
N PRO A 223 21.89 -4.98 22.04
CA PRO A 223 23.01 -4.18 22.52
C PRO A 223 23.89 -3.73 21.34
N VAL A 224 24.52 -2.58 21.47
CA VAL A 224 25.53 -2.11 20.51
C VAL A 224 26.74 -3.04 20.62
N SER A 225 27.40 -3.33 19.49
CA SER A 225 28.61 -4.14 19.49
C SER A 225 29.75 -3.46 20.25
N GLU A 226 30.67 -4.27 20.78
CA GLU A 226 31.94 -3.82 21.36
C GLU A 226 33.10 -4.39 20.51
N PRO A 227 33.89 -3.53 19.84
CA PRO A 227 33.81 -2.07 19.82
C PRO A 227 32.58 -1.55 19.05
N PRO A 228 32.18 -0.28 19.29
CA PRO A 228 31.11 0.36 18.54
C PRO A 228 31.39 0.32 17.02
N PRO A 229 30.37 0.11 16.17
CA PRO A 229 30.56 0.16 14.74
C PRO A 229 30.98 1.57 14.29
N VAL A 230 31.83 1.68 13.30
CA VAL A 230 32.22 2.96 12.71
C VAL A 230 31.44 3.16 11.42
N TYR A 231 30.86 4.34 11.24
CA TYR A 231 30.14 4.69 10.02
C TYR A 231 31.13 4.77 8.84
N PRO A 232 30.81 4.23 7.64
CA PRO A 232 31.77 4.16 6.54
C PRO A 232 32.28 5.51 6.01
N GLN A 233 31.52 6.58 6.21
CA GLN A 233 31.83 7.93 5.74
C GLN A 233 32.14 8.85 6.92
N SER A 234 33.21 9.65 6.83
CA SER A 234 33.52 10.67 7.83
C SER A 234 32.81 12.01 7.59
N HIS A 235 32.27 12.21 6.38
CA HIS A 235 31.49 13.39 5.99
C HIS A 235 30.16 12.96 5.37
N LEU A 236 29.07 13.47 5.92
CA LEU A 236 27.72 13.32 5.39
C LEU A 236 27.25 14.64 4.77
N SER A 237 26.83 14.59 3.51
CA SER A 237 26.19 15.72 2.84
C SER A 237 24.69 15.78 3.17
N PHE A 238 24.00 16.81 2.65
CA PHE A 238 22.55 16.97 2.79
C PHE A 238 21.74 15.72 2.39
N LEU A 239 22.29 14.87 1.51
CA LEU A 239 21.68 13.63 1.05
C LEU A 239 21.46 12.60 2.17
N ALA A 240 22.18 12.71 3.29
CA ALA A 240 22.01 11.85 4.45
C ALA A 240 20.78 12.21 5.31
N ASN A 241 20.08 13.30 4.98
CA ASN A 241 18.88 13.78 5.67
C ASN A 241 19.05 13.87 7.19
N VAL A 242 20.21 14.36 7.65
CA VAL A 242 20.50 14.55 9.07
C VAL A 242 19.91 15.87 9.54
N TYR A 243 18.60 15.85 9.78
CA TYR A 243 17.84 17.07 10.04
C TYR A 243 17.85 17.53 11.50
N ASN A 244 17.76 16.61 12.46
CA ASN A 244 17.63 16.95 13.89
C ASN A 244 18.90 16.63 14.71
N HIS A 245 18.98 17.23 15.90
CA HIS A 245 20.13 17.08 16.80
C HIS A 245 20.36 15.64 17.28
N GLN A 246 19.31 14.83 17.42
CA GLN A 246 19.44 13.42 17.84
C GLN A 246 20.10 12.58 16.74
N ALA A 247 19.73 12.81 15.47
CA ALA A 247 20.37 12.19 14.33
C ALA A 247 21.84 12.64 14.21
N ARG A 248 22.13 13.92 14.39
CA ARG A 248 23.50 14.45 14.40
C ARG A 248 24.36 13.77 15.49
N ALA A 249 23.85 13.69 16.71
CA ALA A 249 24.52 13.01 17.83
C ALA A 249 24.74 11.51 17.54
N PHE A 250 23.77 10.84 16.90
CA PHE A 250 23.90 9.45 16.49
C PHE A 250 25.08 9.25 15.53
N TYR A 251 25.16 10.03 14.45
CA TYR A 251 26.23 9.89 13.46
C TYR A 251 27.60 10.26 14.02
N GLN A 252 27.69 11.31 14.83
CA GLN A 252 28.92 11.69 15.51
C GLN A 252 29.43 10.60 16.47
N ARG A 253 28.52 9.95 17.21
CA ARG A 253 28.87 8.81 18.08
C ARG A 253 29.53 7.67 17.29
N TYR A 254 29.21 7.52 16.00
CA TYR A 254 29.77 6.48 15.14
C TYR A 254 30.87 6.99 14.19
N GLY A 255 31.54 8.10 14.55
CA GLY A 255 32.77 8.55 13.90
C GLY A 255 32.59 9.51 12.73
N VAL A 256 31.36 9.96 12.43
CA VAL A 256 31.14 11.01 11.44
C VAL A 256 31.60 12.35 12.02
N GLN A 257 32.49 13.03 11.31
CA GLN A 257 33.11 14.28 11.76
C GLN A 257 32.36 15.51 11.25
N LEU A 258 32.04 15.52 9.95
CA LEU A 258 31.34 16.61 9.29
C LEU A 258 29.96 16.14 8.84
N ILE A 259 28.94 16.94 9.15
CA ILE A 259 27.55 16.66 8.79
C ILE A 259 26.95 17.97 8.31
N ASP A 260 26.69 18.04 7.01
CA ASP A 260 25.99 19.16 6.38
C ASP A 260 24.53 19.16 6.83
N ALA A 261 23.89 20.32 6.80
CA ALA A 261 22.47 20.41 7.10
C ALA A 261 21.67 19.63 6.04
N ALA A 262 20.58 18.97 6.48
CA ALA A 262 19.62 18.41 5.55
C ALA A 262 19.02 19.51 4.68
N TYR A 263 18.58 19.16 3.47
CA TYR A 263 18.12 20.14 2.49
C TYR A 263 16.92 20.95 3.00
N GLU A 264 16.05 20.31 3.78
CA GLU A 264 14.88 20.86 4.43
C GLU A 264 15.21 21.90 5.51
N ALA A 265 16.47 22.01 5.95
CA ALA A 265 16.91 23.02 6.90
C ALA A 265 17.13 24.40 6.25
N HIS A 266 16.84 24.56 4.96
CA HIS A 266 16.92 25.84 4.23
C HIS A 266 18.33 26.47 4.18
N GLU A 267 19.38 25.70 4.49
CA GLU A 267 20.78 26.18 4.49
C GLU A 267 21.47 26.03 3.12
N GLU A 268 20.86 25.31 2.17
CA GLU A 268 21.38 25.10 0.82
C GLU A 268 20.50 25.79 -0.23
N PRO A 269 20.74 27.09 -0.52
CA PRO A 269 19.96 27.84 -1.49
C PRO A 269 20.42 27.62 -2.94
N GLY A 270 21.47 26.82 -3.16
CA GLY A 270 22.07 26.57 -4.47
C GLY A 270 21.30 25.58 -5.34
N GLU A 271 21.87 25.32 -6.52
CA GLU A 271 21.43 24.20 -7.37
C GLU A 271 22.09 22.91 -6.91
N VAL A 272 21.29 21.95 -6.45
CA VAL A 272 21.75 20.66 -5.95
C VAL A 272 21.01 19.49 -6.60
N PRO A 273 21.56 18.26 -6.55
CA PRO A 273 20.83 17.07 -6.93
C PRO A 273 19.62 16.85 -6.00
N VAL A 274 18.41 17.09 -6.52
CA VAL A 274 17.16 16.83 -5.80
C VAL A 274 16.63 15.41 -6.05
N MET A 275 17.14 14.75 -7.08
CA MET A 275 16.88 13.34 -7.35
C MET A 275 18.10 12.71 -8.01
N ILE A 276 18.56 11.58 -7.47
CA ILE A 276 19.61 10.75 -8.05
C ILE A 276 18.97 9.43 -8.45
N THR A 277 19.00 9.10 -9.74
CA THR A 277 18.39 7.87 -10.24
C THR A 277 19.37 7.07 -11.09
N LYS A 278 19.26 5.75 -10.98
CA LYS A 278 19.92 4.87 -11.93
C LYS A 278 19.25 4.96 -13.29
N HIS A 279 17.95 5.24 -13.44
CA HIS A 279 17.35 5.43 -14.77
C HIS A 279 18.05 6.59 -15.52
N CYS A 280 18.39 6.41 -16.79
CA CYS A 280 19.23 7.38 -17.52
C CYS A 280 18.67 7.64 -18.91
N LEU A 281 18.21 8.87 -19.15
CA LEU A 281 17.66 9.27 -20.44
C LEU A 281 18.69 9.19 -21.58
N ARG A 282 19.98 9.44 -21.30
CA ARG A 282 21.03 9.19 -22.30
C ARG A 282 21.07 7.72 -22.74
N PHE A 283 20.86 6.78 -21.84
CA PHE A 283 20.77 5.37 -22.20
C PHE A 283 19.51 5.10 -23.02
N SER A 284 18.36 5.56 -22.56
CA SER A 284 17.07 5.34 -23.24
C SER A 284 16.98 5.95 -24.64
N PHE A 285 17.67 7.06 -24.90
CA PHE A 285 17.70 7.71 -26.22
C PHE A 285 18.91 7.31 -27.08
N ASN A 286 19.65 6.25 -26.72
CA ASN A 286 20.85 5.79 -27.44
C ASN A 286 21.99 6.84 -27.52
N LEU A 287 22.10 7.69 -26.51
CA LEU A 287 23.09 8.77 -26.34
C LEU A 287 24.14 8.45 -25.25
N CYS A 288 24.20 7.20 -24.81
CA CYS A 288 25.09 6.76 -23.73
C CYS A 288 26.51 6.51 -24.26
N PRO A 289 27.53 7.22 -23.73
CA PRO A 289 28.90 7.08 -24.21
C PRO A 289 29.51 5.70 -23.87
N LYS A 290 28.98 4.99 -22.85
CA LYS A 290 29.40 3.62 -22.53
C LYS A 290 28.98 2.61 -23.60
N GLN A 291 27.81 2.80 -24.23
CA GLN A 291 27.35 1.96 -25.34
C GLN A 291 28.00 2.35 -26.67
N ALA A 292 28.39 3.61 -26.82
CA ALA A 292 29.01 4.15 -28.03
C ALA A 292 30.46 3.71 -28.26
N LYS A 293 31.10 3.04 -27.28
CA LYS A 293 32.51 2.61 -27.40
C LYS A 293 32.64 1.62 -28.57
N GLY A 294 33.33 2.05 -29.63
CA GLY A 294 33.60 1.23 -30.83
C GLY A 294 32.55 1.33 -31.94
N VAL A 295 31.49 2.12 -31.77
CA VAL A 295 30.44 2.30 -32.78
C VAL A 295 30.61 3.67 -33.46
N THR A 296 30.99 3.65 -34.74
CA THR A 296 31.08 4.85 -35.59
C THR A 296 29.69 5.46 -35.82
N GLY A 297 29.53 6.76 -35.53
CA GLY A 297 28.30 7.52 -35.78
C GLY A 297 27.48 7.92 -34.54
N VAL A 298 27.84 7.44 -33.35
CA VAL A 298 27.13 7.82 -32.11
C VAL A 298 27.57 9.21 -31.64
N ARG A 299 26.63 10.14 -31.50
CA ARG A 299 26.88 11.50 -30.99
C ARG A 299 27.32 11.44 -29.52
N THR A 300 28.62 11.53 -29.27
CA THR A 300 29.19 11.56 -27.90
C THR A 300 29.01 12.90 -27.21
N LYS A 301 28.97 14.00 -27.99
CA LYS A 301 28.67 15.36 -27.52
C LYS A 301 27.16 15.61 -27.64
N VAL A 302 26.48 15.48 -26.52
CA VAL A 302 25.03 15.66 -26.40
C VAL A 302 24.79 17.02 -25.75
N ALA A 303 23.79 17.76 -26.25
CA ALA A 303 23.35 18.99 -25.59
C ALA A 303 22.89 18.70 -24.15
N PRO A 304 22.97 19.68 -23.24
CA PRO A 304 22.36 19.56 -21.91
C PRO A 304 20.89 19.16 -22.05
N MET A 305 20.44 18.20 -21.24
CA MET A 305 19.03 17.81 -21.20
C MET A 305 18.36 18.52 -20.03
N GLN A 306 17.09 18.88 -20.22
CA GLN A 306 16.26 19.48 -19.19
C GLN A 306 14.92 18.76 -19.13
N LEU A 307 14.35 18.64 -17.93
CA LEU A 307 12.96 18.28 -17.74
C LEU A 307 12.16 19.57 -17.64
N VAL A 308 11.12 19.68 -18.47
CA VAL A 308 10.23 20.84 -18.50
C VAL A 308 8.85 20.38 -18.06
N HIS A 309 8.30 21.02 -17.03
CA HIS A 309 6.97 20.76 -16.53
C HIS A 309 6.26 22.08 -16.21
N GLY A 310 5.41 22.55 -17.13
CA GLY A 310 4.86 23.90 -17.07
C GLY A 310 5.98 24.94 -17.12
N ASP A 311 6.01 25.84 -16.14
CA ASP A 311 7.03 26.89 -16.01
C ASP A 311 8.32 26.42 -15.32
N GLU A 312 8.39 25.15 -14.90
CA GLU A 312 9.56 24.58 -14.24
C GLU A 312 10.52 23.94 -15.23
N VAL A 313 11.81 24.30 -15.12
CA VAL A 313 12.90 23.72 -15.90
C VAL A 313 13.94 23.16 -14.94
N LEU A 314 14.12 21.85 -14.94
CA LEU A 314 15.12 21.14 -14.14
C LEU A 314 16.24 20.63 -15.04
N THR A 315 17.48 20.95 -14.69
CA THR A 315 18.64 20.54 -15.51
C THR A 315 19.08 19.12 -15.15
N LEU A 316 19.40 18.31 -16.16
CA LEU A 316 19.90 16.96 -15.96
C LEU A 316 21.42 16.91 -16.07
N LYS A 317 22.07 16.39 -15.02
CA LYS A 317 23.49 16.03 -15.03
C LYS A 317 23.64 14.51 -15.09
N PHE A 318 24.64 14.03 -15.80
CA PHE A 318 24.85 12.59 -16.01
C PHE A 318 26.24 12.19 -15.53
N ASP A 319 26.30 11.51 -14.39
CA ASP A 319 27.55 10.92 -13.91
C ASP A 319 27.71 9.51 -14.47
N CYS A 320 28.54 9.42 -15.52
CA CYS A 320 28.76 8.15 -16.20
C CYS A 320 29.56 7.16 -15.34
N LYS A 321 30.31 7.58 -14.32
CA LYS A 321 31.14 6.67 -13.50
C LYS A 321 30.28 5.74 -12.63
N PRO A 322 29.45 6.22 -11.68
CA PRO A 322 28.47 5.42 -10.95
C PRO A 322 27.22 5.10 -11.78
N CYS A 323 27.14 5.62 -13.01
CA CYS A 323 26.04 5.42 -13.95
C CYS A 323 24.72 5.96 -13.41
N GLU A 324 24.71 7.26 -13.09
CA GLU A 324 23.59 7.97 -12.48
C GLU A 324 23.18 9.17 -13.33
N MET A 325 21.89 9.46 -13.28
CA MET A 325 21.32 10.72 -13.74
C MET A 325 20.87 11.50 -12.51
N HIS A 326 21.32 12.74 -12.42
CA HIS A 326 21.00 13.68 -11.35
C HIS A 326 20.05 14.73 -11.92
N VAL A 327 18.89 14.87 -11.29
CA VAL A 327 17.98 15.99 -11.54
C VAL A 327 18.42 17.12 -10.63
N ILE A 328 18.85 18.21 -11.24
CA ILE A 328 19.34 19.39 -10.54
C ILE A 328 18.19 20.36 -10.38
N GLY A 329 17.94 20.76 -9.14
CA GLY A 329 16.92 21.73 -8.77
C GLY A 329 17.46 22.72 -7.76
N LYS A 330 16.71 23.80 -7.58
CA LYS A 330 16.98 24.85 -6.60
C LYS A 330 15.73 25.06 -5.77
N MET A 331 15.90 25.30 -4.47
CA MET A 331 14.79 25.62 -3.59
C MET A 331 14.12 26.93 -4.03
N LYS A 332 12.79 26.93 -4.13
CA LYS A 332 12.04 28.13 -4.51
C LYS A 332 12.06 29.13 -3.36
N GLY A 333 12.14 30.42 -3.69
CA GLY A 333 12.21 31.49 -2.68
C GLY A 333 11.05 31.49 -1.68
N HIS A 334 9.83 31.18 -2.12
CA HIS A 334 8.69 31.11 -1.20
C HIS A 334 8.77 29.92 -0.21
N ILE A 335 9.51 28.85 -0.54
CA ILE A 335 9.73 27.71 0.36
C ILE A 335 10.73 28.09 1.44
N LEU A 336 11.80 28.84 1.11
CA LEU A 336 12.75 29.34 2.11
C LEU A 336 12.08 30.21 3.18
N ASN A 337 10.98 30.87 2.82
CA ASN A 337 10.18 31.71 3.72
C ASN A 337 9.13 30.92 4.51
N GLN A 338 8.95 29.61 4.25
CA GLN A 338 8.04 28.76 5.01
C GLN A 338 8.69 28.29 6.31
N PRO A 339 7.89 27.97 7.34
CA PRO A 339 8.40 27.36 8.56
C PRO A 339 9.06 26.02 8.24
N GLN A 340 10.26 25.80 8.80
CA GLN A 340 10.99 24.55 8.63
C GLN A 340 10.21 23.37 9.25
N PRO A 341 10.30 22.15 8.69
CA PRO A 341 9.64 20.97 9.25
C PRO A 341 9.96 20.76 10.74
N GLY A 342 8.94 20.52 11.57
CA GLY A 342 9.14 20.33 13.02
C GLY A 342 9.47 21.61 13.79
N SER A 343 9.46 22.79 13.17
CA SER A 343 9.33 24.05 13.91
C SER A 343 7.96 24.08 14.59
N ASN A 344 7.92 24.48 15.87
CA ASN A 344 6.68 24.63 16.65
C ASN A 344 5.80 25.80 16.18
N ILE A 345 5.97 26.26 14.93
CA ILE A 345 5.14 27.29 14.33
C ILE A 345 3.85 26.61 13.86
N VAL A 346 3.06 26.15 14.84
CA VAL A 346 1.61 26.22 14.72
C VAL A 346 1.33 27.71 14.72
N GLY A 347 1.27 28.31 13.53
CA GLY A 347 0.85 29.69 13.40
C GLY A 347 -0.58 29.80 13.90
N SER A 348 -0.77 30.07 15.19
CA SER A 348 -2.04 30.57 15.70
C SER A 348 -2.19 31.99 15.16
N ILE A 349 -2.76 32.11 13.97
CA ILE A 349 -3.27 33.39 13.52
C ILE A 349 -4.46 33.71 14.44
N THR A 350 -4.38 34.78 15.22
CA THR A 350 -5.54 35.19 16.00
C THR A 350 -6.63 35.68 15.04
N PRO A 351 -7.91 35.62 15.43
CA PRO A 351 -8.99 36.18 14.63
C PRO A 351 -8.73 37.66 14.23
N GLU A 352 -8.04 38.44 15.06
CA GLU A 352 -7.67 39.82 14.73
C GLU A 352 -6.62 39.90 13.62
N ASP A 353 -5.64 39.00 13.59
CA ASP A 353 -4.63 38.98 12.53
C ASP A 353 -5.21 38.51 11.19
N LEU A 354 -6.20 37.62 11.23
CA LEU A 354 -6.94 37.20 10.05
C LEU A 354 -7.77 38.36 9.46
N LEU A 355 -8.40 39.17 10.31
CA LEU A 355 -9.16 40.36 9.92
C LEU A 355 -8.29 41.44 9.24
N LYS A 356 -7.00 41.52 9.57
CA LYS A 356 -6.06 42.46 8.92
C LYS A 356 -5.69 42.08 7.48
N THR A 357 -5.88 40.81 7.11
CA THR A 357 -5.56 40.32 5.75
C THR A 357 -6.72 40.50 4.76
N ILE A 358 -7.91 40.87 5.25
CA ILE A 358 -9.07 41.15 4.41
C ILE A 358 -8.95 42.57 3.83
N PRO A 359 -8.86 42.74 2.50
CA PRO A 359 -8.80 44.06 1.89
C PRO A 359 -10.07 44.85 2.19
N ARG A 360 -9.93 45.96 2.93
CA ARG A 360 -11.04 46.87 3.21
C ARG A 360 -11.50 47.49 1.89
N ARG A 361 -12.73 47.18 1.46
CA ARG A 361 -13.40 47.90 0.37
C ARG A 361 -13.39 49.40 0.71
N ALA A 362 -12.88 50.21 -0.20
CA ALA A 362 -12.97 51.66 -0.09
C ALA A 362 -14.45 52.06 0.00
N PRO A 363 -14.82 53.02 0.88
CA PRO A 363 -16.18 53.51 0.95
C PRO A 363 -16.53 54.23 -0.36
N HIS A 364 -17.65 53.82 -0.96
CA HIS A 364 -18.33 54.56 -2.04
C HIS A 364 -19.23 55.63 -1.44
#